data_AF-A0A377AV01-F1
#
_entry.id   AF-A0A377AV01-F1
#
_cell.length_a   1.000
_cell.length_b   1.000
_cell.length_c   1.000
_cell.angle_alpha   90.00
_cell.angle_beta   90.00
_cell.angle_gamma   90.00
#
_symmetry.space_group_name_H-M   'P 1'
#
loop_
_entity.id
_entity.type
_entity.pdbx_description
1 polymer ?
#
loop_
_entity_poly.entity_id
_entity_poly.type
_entity_poly.pdbx_seq_one_letter_code
_entity_poly.pdbx_strand_id
1 'polypeptide(L)'
;MLAFYDDVPMVPVLIVFITLALLYRLVMWLMAHSEKLEDLLEGKPVVIIEDGELAWSKLNNSNMTEFEFFMELRLRGVEQLGQVRLAILETNGQISVYFFEDDKVKPGLLILPSDCTQRYKVVPESADYACIRCSESSYESGGKNNYVRAVQIQNGRRQVGQNG
;
A
#
# COMPACT_ATOMS: atom_id res chain seq x y z
N MET A 1 -0.92 -43.67 40.08
CA MET A 1 -1.48 -44.22 38.83
C MET A 1 -0.84 -43.50 37.64
N LEU A 2 0.48 -43.63 37.48
CA LEU A 2 1.15 -43.43 36.19
C LEU A 2 1.35 -44.85 35.66
N ALA A 3 0.32 -45.41 35.03
CA ALA A 3 0.49 -46.62 34.26
C ALA A 3 0.71 -46.19 32.82
N PHE A 4 1.72 -46.78 32.16
CA PHE A 4 2.03 -46.70 30.74
C PHE A 4 2.97 -45.55 30.30
N TYR A 5 4.22 -45.60 30.77
CA TYR A 5 5.39 -44.99 30.14
C TYR A 5 6.47 -46.08 29.94
N ASP A 6 6.08 -47.25 29.41
CA ASP A 6 6.97 -48.42 29.31
C ASP A 6 7.41 -48.75 27.88
N ASP A 7 7.15 -47.87 26.94
CA ASP A 7 7.85 -47.80 25.67
C ASP A 7 7.57 -46.39 25.18
N VAL A 8 8.58 -45.54 24.92
CA VAL A 8 8.35 -44.38 24.06
C VAL A 8 7.81 -45.01 22.78
N PRO A 9 6.50 -44.88 22.48
CA PRO A 9 5.88 -45.81 21.57
C PRO A 9 6.30 -45.30 20.19
N MET A 10 7.38 -45.89 19.68
CA MET A 10 7.99 -45.55 18.40
C MET A 10 6.95 -45.66 17.28
N VAL A 11 5.93 -46.50 17.48
CA VAL A 11 4.80 -46.69 16.57
C VAL A 11 3.95 -45.41 16.43
N PRO A 12 3.37 -44.79 17.48
CA PRO A 12 2.76 -43.46 17.41
C PRO A 12 3.63 -42.39 16.76
N VAL A 13 4.93 -42.35 17.09
CA VAL A 13 5.86 -41.39 16.50
C VAL A 13 5.99 -41.63 14.99
N LEU A 14 6.18 -42.88 14.57
CA LEU A 14 6.29 -43.29 13.18
C LEU A 14 4.98 -43.06 12.40
N ILE A 15 3.82 -43.27 13.04
CA ILE A 15 2.51 -42.95 12.46
C ILE A 15 2.41 -41.44 12.21
N VAL A 16 2.80 -40.59 13.16
CA VAL A 16 2.79 -39.13 12.97
C VAL A 16 3.72 -38.70 11.84
N PHE A 17 4.92 -39.29 11.72
CA PHE A 17 5.83 -38.99 10.61
C PHE A 17 5.26 -39.41 9.26
N ILE A 18 4.67 -40.61 9.17
CA ILE A 18 4.05 -41.09 7.93
C ILE A 18 2.84 -40.23 7.56
N THR A 19 1.96 -39.91 8.50
CA THR A 19 0.79 -39.08 8.22
C THR A 19 1.19 -37.68 7.81
N LEU A 20 2.19 -37.07 8.46
CA LEU A 20 2.73 -35.77 8.06
C LEU A 20 3.37 -35.82 6.67
N ALA A 21 4.16 -36.85 6.36
CA ALA A 21 4.77 -37.02 5.04
C ALA A 21 3.72 -37.21 3.93
N LEU A 22 2.68 -38.01 4.20
CA LEU A 22 1.56 -38.20 3.27
C LEU A 22 0.77 -36.91 3.09
N LEU A 23 0.46 -36.19 4.18
CA LEU A 23 -0.24 -34.91 4.11
C LEU A 23 0.57 -33.88 3.33
N TYR A 24 1.88 -33.78 3.58
CA TYR A 24 2.76 -32.90 2.82
C TYR A 24 2.75 -33.24 1.33
N ARG A 25 2.90 -34.52 0.96
CA ARG A 25 2.80 -34.95 -0.44
C ARG A 25 1.44 -34.66 -1.06
N LEU A 26 0.37 -34.83 -0.30
CA LEU A 26 -1.00 -34.54 -0.76
C LEU A 26 -1.15 -33.04 -1.04
N VAL A 27 -0.68 -32.18 -0.14
CA VAL A 27 -0.71 -30.72 -0.32
C VAL A 27 0.12 -30.30 -1.52
N MET A 28 1.35 -30.81 -1.66
CA MET A 28 2.21 -30.53 -2.81
C MET A 28 1.58 -31.00 -4.14
N TRP A 29 0.94 -32.17 -4.15
CA TRP A 29 0.25 -32.69 -5.32
C TRP A 29 -0.98 -31.85 -5.68
N LEU A 30 -1.76 -31.42 -4.69
CA LEU A 30 -2.92 -30.54 -4.88
C LEU A 30 -2.50 -29.17 -5.43
N MET A 31 -1.41 -28.59 -4.94
CA MET A 31 -0.83 -27.36 -5.48
C MET A 31 -0.40 -27.56 -6.94
N ALA A 32 0.38 -28.61 -7.24
CA ALA A 32 0.89 -28.88 -8.58
C ALA A 32 -0.18 -29.26 -9.61
N HIS A 33 -1.33 -29.78 -9.17
CA HIS A 33 -2.41 -30.18 -10.08
C HIS A 33 -3.43 -29.07 -10.33
N SER A 34 -3.45 -28.03 -9.50
CA SER A 34 -4.40 -26.93 -9.60
C SER A 34 -3.66 -25.61 -9.70
N GLU A 35 -3.38 -25.18 -10.93
CA GLU A 35 -2.89 -23.83 -11.24
C GLU A 35 -3.78 -22.75 -10.61
N LYS A 36 -5.08 -23.02 -10.41
CA LYS A 36 -5.99 -22.11 -9.71
C LYS A 36 -5.75 -22.01 -8.20
N LEU A 37 -5.24 -23.07 -7.57
CA LEU A 37 -4.84 -23.04 -6.16
C LEU A 37 -3.49 -22.34 -6.02
N GLU A 38 -2.57 -22.58 -6.96
CA GLU A 38 -1.30 -21.86 -7.05
C GLU A 38 -1.54 -20.35 -7.25
N ASP A 39 -2.33 -19.94 -8.24
CA ASP A 39 -2.70 -18.53 -8.48
C ASP A 39 -3.44 -17.89 -7.28
N LEU A 40 -4.26 -18.66 -6.56
CA LEU A 40 -4.97 -18.18 -5.36
C LEU A 40 -4.05 -18.04 -4.15
N LEU A 41 -3.03 -18.91 -4.03
CA LEU A 41 -2.09 -18.94 -2.91
C LEU A 41 -0.90 -18.00 -3.11
N GLU A 42 -0.33 -17.96 -4.31
CA GLU A 42 0.76 -17.03 -4.66
C GLU A 42 0.24 -15.61 -4.83
N GLY A 43 -1.03 -15.44 -5.22
CA GLY A 43 -1.61 -14.15 -5.55
C GLY A 43 -1.00 -13.55 -6.82
N LYS A 44 -1.59 -12.47 -7.33
CA LYS A 44 -0.98 -11.66 -8.41
C LYS A 44 -0.73 -10.25 -7.91
N PRO A 45 0.44 -9.66 -8.16
CA PRO A 45 0.69 -8.27 -7.79
C PRO A 45 -0.26 -7.35 -8.55
N VAL A 46 -0.76 -6.32 -7.88
CA VAL A 46 -1.76 -5.40 -8.44
C VAL A 46 -1.20 -3.98 -8.43
N VAL A 47 -1.21 -3.33 -9.60
CA VAL A 47 -0.86 -1.91 -9.71
C VAL A 47 -1.98 -1.06 -9.11
N ILE A 48 -1.71 -0.37 -8.01
CA ILE A 48 -2.66 0.48 -7.27
C ILE A 48 -2.53 1.95 -7.65
N ILE A 49 -1.31 2.44 -7.88
CA ILE A 49 -1.05 3.80 -8.38
C ILE A 49 -0.35 3.72 -9.72
N GLU A 50 -0.81 4.51 -10.67
CA GLU A 50 -0.17 4.70 -11.97
C GLU A 50 -0.15 6.21 -12.29
N ASP A 51 1.04 6.75 -12.55
CA ASP A 51 1.30 8.16 -12.85
C ASP A 51 0.72 9.18 -11.85
N GLY A 52 0.61 8.80 -10.58
CA GLY A 52 0.07 9.62 -9.50
C GLY A 52 -1.44 9.48 -9.29
N GLU A 53 -2.11 8.67 -10.11
CA GLU A 53 -3.54 8.39 -10.01
C GLU A 53 -3.80 7.11 -9.21
N LEU A 54 -4.70 7.19 -8.23
CA LEU A 54 -5.08 6.06 -7.39
C LEU A 54 -6.25 5.28 -8.00
N ALA A 55 -6.03 4.00 -8.29
CA ALA A 55 -7.07 3.10 -8.76
C ALA A 55 -7.90 2.55 -7.59
N TRP A 56 -8.87 3.35 -7.10
CA TRP A 56 -9.76 3.01 -5.97
C TRP A 56 -10.41 1.63 -6.08
N SER A 57 -10.86 1.25 -7.28
CA SER A 57 -11.48 -0.05 -7.53
C SER A 57 -10.53 -1.22 -7.27
N LYS A 58 -9.24 -1.07 -7.60
CA LYS A 58 -8.23 -2.10 -7.36
C LYS A 58 -7.86 -2.20 -5.89
N LEU A 59 -7.73 -1.05 -5.22
CA LEU A 59 -7.44 -1.00 -3.78
C LEU A 59 -8.57 -1.62 -2.95
N ASN A 60 -9.83 -1.30 -3.27
CA ASN A 60 -10.99 -1.81 -2.54
C ASN A 60 -11.26 -3.30 -2.79
N ASN A 61 -10.74 -3.86 -3.89
CA ASN A 61 -10.78 -5.29 -4.20
C ASN A 61 -9.53 -6.04 -3.69
N SER A 62 -8.60 -5.35 -3.03
CA SER A 62 -7.40 -5.95 -2.45
C SER A 62 -7.61 -6.30 -0.98
N ASN A 63 -6.70 -7.11 -0.42
CA ASN A 63 -6.70 -7.45 1.00
C ASN A 63 -6.17 -6.31 1.91
N MET A 64 -5.86 -5.14 1.36
CA MET A 64 -5.31 -3.99 2.09
C MET A 64 -6.32 -2.85 2.11
N THR A 65 -6.51 -2.23 3.28
CA THR A 65 -7.38 -1.06 3.41
C THR A 65 -6.71 0.22 2.89
N GLU A 66 -7.52 1.23 2.55
CA GLU A 66 -7.03 2.58 2.17
C GLU A 66 -6.10 3.19 3.23
N PHE A 67 -6.48 3.05 4.51
CA PHE A 67 -5.70 3.59 5.62
C PHE A 67 -4.32 2.93 5.76
N GLU A 68 -4.26 1.61 5.61
CA GLU A 68 -3.00 0.86 5.61
C GLU A 68 -2.14 1.24 4.41
N PHE A 69 -2.74 1.36 3.23
CA PHE A 69 -2.04 1.78 2.02
C PHE A 69 -1.40 3.17 2.18
N PHE A 70 -2.15 4.15 2.67
CA PHE A 70 -1.61 5.49 2.93
C PHE A 70 -0.63 5.53 4.10
N MET A 71 -0.78 4.67 5.10
CA MET A 71 0.24 4.52 6.16
C MET A 71 1.56 4.04 5.56
N GLU A 72 1.53 3.03 4.72
CA GLU A 72 2.70 2.40 4.11
C GLU A 72 3.42 3.35 3.13
N LEU A 73 2.67 4.20 2.43
CA LEU A 73 3.24 5.32 1.68
C LEU A 73 3.90 6.38 2.59
N ARG A 74 3.24 6.78 3.68
CA ARG A 74 3.82 7.73 4.64
C ARG A 74 5.09 7.21 5.30
N LEU A 75 5.17 5.91 5.60
CA LEU A 75 6.38 5.27 6.11
C LEU A 75 7.56 5.34 5.14
N ARG A 76 7.29 5.43 3.82
CA ARG A 76 8.30 5.67 2.77
C ARG A 76 8.59 7.16 2.54
N GLY A 77 8.00 8.06 3.34
CA GLY A 77 8.20 9.50 3.22
C GLY A 77 7.40 10.14 2.08
N VAL A 78 6.33 9.49 1.61
CA VAL A 78 5.42 10.08 0.61
C VAL A 78 4.46 11.03 1.33
N GLU A 79 4.38 12.26 0.86
CA GLU A 79 3.45 13.27 1.39
C GLU A 79 2.22 13.43 0.48
N GLN A 80 2.43 13.32 -0.83
CA GLN A 80 1.40 13.41 -1.86
C GLN A 80 1.54 12.34 -2.94
N LEU A 81 0.41 11.88 -3.50
CA LEU A 81 0.41 10.84 -4.53
C LEU A 81 1.10 11.25 -5.83
N GLY A 82 1.17 12.54 -6.14
CA GLY A 82 1.84 13.04 -7.35
C GLY A 82 3.38 12.89 -7.32
N GLN A 83 3.96 12.50 -6.18
CA GLN A 83 5.35 12.04 -6.09
C GLN A 83 5.53 10.60 -6.59
N VAL A 84 4.46 9.80 -6.57
CA VAL A 84 4.48 8.38 -6.88
C VAL A 84 4.12 8.15 -8.34
N ARG A 85 5.08 7.63 -9.11
CA ARG A 85 4.87 7.22 -10.50
C ARG A 85 4.18 5.87 -10.60
N LEU A 86 4.55 4.92 -9.75
CA LEU A 86 3.98 3.58 -9.77
C LEU A 86 3.95 3.01 -8.35
N ALA A 87 2.82 2.47 -7.92
CA ALA A 87 2.74 1.67 -6.70
C ALA A 87 2.12 0.31 -7.01
N ILE A 88 2.83 -0.75 -6.63
CA ILE A 88 2.42 -2.13 -6.83
C ILE A 88 2.17 -2.74 -5.44
N LEU A 89 0.99 -3.30 -5.24
CA LEU A 89 0.68 -4.12 -4.08
C LEU A 89 1.13 -5.55 -4.38
N GLU A 90 2.15 -5.99 -3.66
CA GLU A 90 2.70 -7.33 -3.74
C GLU A 90 1.79 -8.33 -3.00
N THR A 91 1.94 -9.60 -3.33
CA THR A 91 1.08 -10.67 -2.82
C THR A 91 1.30 -10.98 -1.34
N ASN A 92 2.47 -10.59 -0.82
CA ASN A 92 2.81 -10.63 0.60
C ASN A 92 2.26 -9.42 1.40
N GLY A 93 1.48 -8.53 0.76
CA GLY A 93 0.91 -7.34 1.39
C GLY A 93 1.86 -6.13 1.48
N GLN A 94 3.07 -6.23 0.95
CA GLN A 94 4.00 -5.10 0.86
C GLN A 94 3.72 -4.23 -0.37
N ILE A 95 4.21 -3.00 -0.34
CA ILE A 95 4.07 -2.05 -1.44
C ILE A 95 5.44 -1.74 -2.06
N SER A 96 5.56 -1.96 -3.36
CA SER A 96 6.68 -1.48 -4.16
C SER A 96 6.33 -0.10 -4.73
N VAL A 97 7.10 0.93 -4.38
CA VAL A 97 6.83 2.33 -4.77
C VAL A 97 7.96 2.86 -5.64
N TYR A 98 7.60 3.43 -6.78
CA TYR A 98 8.51 4.13 -7.69
C TYR A 98 8.14 5.60 -7.75
N PHE A 99 9.12 6.47 -7.56
CA PHE A 99 8.94 7.91 -7.53
C PHE A 99 9.19 8.54 -8.90
N PHE A 100 8.60 9.72 -9.10
CA PHE A 100 9.07 10.65 -10.13
C PHE A 100 10.43 11.26 -9.73
N GLU A 101 11.19 11.72 -10.72
CA GLU A 101 12.35 12.58 -10.48
C GLU A 101 11.88 13.92 -9.86
N ASP A 102 12.74 14.57 -9.08
CA ASP A 102 12.40 15.78 -8.31
C ASP A 102 11.85 16.93 -9.18
N ASP A 103 12.25 17.00 -10.45
CA ASP A 103 11.82 18.00 -11.45
C ASP A 103 10.49 17.65 -12.14
N LYS A 104 10.01 16.41 -11.99
CA LYS A 104 8.82 15.85 -12.66
C LYS A 104 7.71 15.48 -11.69
N VAL A 105 7.89 15.76 -10.41
CA VAL A 105 6.84 15.56 -9.39
C VAL A 105 5.62 16.37 -9.77
N LYS A 106 4.48 15.69 -9.89
CA LYS A 106 3.19 16.32 -10.17
C LYS A 106 2.50 16.66 -8.85
N PRO A 107 1.60 17.65 -8.84
CA PRO A 107 0.68 17.82 -7.72
C PRO A 107 -0.26 16.61 -7.63
N GLY A 108 -0.56 16.15 -6.42
CA GLY A 108 -1.47 15.03 -6.22
C GLY A 108 -2.13 15.02 -4.86
N LEU A 109 -2.95 14.01 -4.61
CA LEU A 109 -3.67 13.87 -3.34
C LEU A 109 -2.70 13.83 -2.15
N LEU A 110 -2.90 14.72 -1.18
CA LEU A 110 -2.19 14.66 0.09
C LEU A 110 -2.74 13.54 0.97
N ILE A 111 -1.82 12.70 1.45
CA ILE A 111 -2.14 11.54 2.29
C ILE A 111 -1.85 11.80 3.78
N LEU A 112 -1.29 12.96 4.11
CA LEU A 112 -0.94 13.33 5.47
C LEU A 112 -2.19 13.62 6.33
N PRO A 113 -2.16 13.28 7.63
CA PRO A 113 -3.22 13.66 8.56
C PRO A 113 -3.45 15.17 8.61
N SER A 114 -4.67 15.56 8.95
CA SER A 114 -5.07 16.96 9.08
C SER A 114 -4.26 17.73 10.14
N ASP A 115 -3.73 17.04 11.14
CA ASP A 115 -2.95 17.64 12.22
C ASP A 115 -1.54 18.06 11.77
N CYS A 116 -1.09 17.50 10.64
CA CYS A 116 0.22 17.77 10.04
C CYS A 116 0.12 18.66 8.79
N THR A 117 -1.07 19.16 8.44
CA THR A 117 -1.31 19.86 7.18
C THR A 117 -1.92 21.24 7.41
N GLN A 118 -1.30 22.29 6.87
CA GLN A 118 -1.90 23.63 6.86
C GLN A 118 -3.04 23.67 5.82
N ARG A 119 -4.30 23.62 6.28
CA ARG A 119 -5.47 23.77 5.40
C ARG A 119 -5.65 25.24 5.03
N TYR A 120 -5.50 25.57 3.76
CA TYR A 120 -5.85 26.90 3.23
C TYR A 120 -7.29 26.87 2.70
N LYS A 121 -8.15 27.72 3.27
CA LYS A 121 -9.57 27.86 2.86
C LYS A 121 -9.75 28.79 1.65
N VAL A 122 -8.70 29.52 1.30
CA VAL A 122 -8.65 30.51 0.21
C VAL A 122 -7.31 30.36 -0.49
N VAL A 123 -7.35 30.26 -1.82
CA VAL A 123 -6.19 30.23 -2.74
C VAL A 123 -5.32 31.47 -2.50
N PRO A 124 -4.10 31.34 -1.94
CA PRO A 124 -3.25 32.49 -1.64
C PRO A 124 -2.50 33.01 -2.88
N GLU A 125 -2.16 32.13 -3.83
CA GLU A 125 -1.45 32.44 -5.08
C GLU A 125 -1.97 31.54 -6.21
N SER A 126 -1.84 31.97 -7.48
CA SER A 126 -2.19 31.14 -8.65
C SER A 126 -1.22 29.97 -8.78
N ALA A 127 -1.68 28.77 -8.46
CA ALA A 127 -0.92 27.54 -8.51
C ALA A 127 -1.81 26.38 -9.00
N ASP A 128 -1.19 25.25 -9.30
CA ASP A 128 -1.92 24.01 -9.57
C ASP A 128 -2.53 23.46 -8.28
N TYR A 129 -3.75 22.96 -8.35
CA TYR A 129 -4.45 22.38 -7.21
C TYR A 129 -4.95 20.98 -7.56
N ALA A 130 -4.68 20.01 -6.68
CA ALA A 130 -5.18 18.64 -6.84
C ALA A 130 -6.47 18.44 -6.03
N CYS A 131 -7.46 17.80 -6.66
CA CYS A 131 -8.70 17.43 -5.98
C CYS A 131 -8.45 16.36 -4.91
N ILE A 132 -8.98 16.57 -3.70
CA ILE A 132 -8.89 15.64 -2.56
C ILE A 132 -9.63 14.31 -2.74
N ARG A 133 -10.30 14.09 -3.88
CA ARG A 133 -11.13 12.90 -4.15
C ARG A 133 -10.72 12.17 -5.41
N CYS A 134 -10.40 12.89 -6.48
CA CYS A 134 -10.04 12.29 -7.77
C CYS A 134 -8.59 12.51 -8.18
N SER A 135 -7.77 13.21 -7.37
CA SER A 135 -6.37 13.55 -7.68
C SER A 135 -6.17 14.36 -8.98
N GLU A 136 -7.24 14.71 -9.67
CA GLU A 136 -7.19 15.54 -10.87
C GLU A 136 -6.69 16.94 -10.53
N SER A 137 -5.71 17.42 -11.31
CA SER A 137 -5.10 18.73 -11.15
C SER A 137 -5.82 19.77 -11.99
N SER A 138 -6.34 20.81 -11.35
CA SER A 138 -6.93 21.97 -12.01
C SER A 138 -6.08 23.21 -11.73
N TYR A 139 -5.74 23.97 -12.77
CA TYR A 139 -5.08 25.27 -12.61
C TYR A 139 -6.10 26.31 -12.15
N GLU A 140 -5.96 26.83 -10.93
CA GLU A 140 -6.89 27.80 -10.37
C GLU A 140 -6.20 29.18 -10.23
N SER A 141 -6.71 30.18 -10.96
CA SER A 141 -6.24 31.57 -10.81
C SER A 141 -6.79 32.17 -9.52
N GLY A 142 -5.92 32.74 -8.68
CA GLY A 142 -6.29 33.34 -7.40
C GLY A 142 -7.38 34.43 -7.53
N GLY A 143 -8.50 34.23 -6.82
CA GLY A 143 -9.63 35.15 -6.82
C GLY A 143 -10.55 34.93 -5.61
N LYS A 144 -11.09 36.02 -5.05
CA LYS A 144 -11.70 36.12 -3.70
C LYS A 144 -12.93 35.23 -3.40
N ASN A 145 -13.39 34.36 -4.31
CA ASN A 145 -14.65 33.62 -4.15
C ASN A 145 -14.64 32.12 -4.54
N ASN A 146 -13.49 31.51 -4.82
CA ASN A 146 -13.44 30.07 -5.15
C ASN A 146 -13.13 29.22 -3.92
N TYR A 147 -14.17 28.59 -3.35
CA TYR A 147 -14.05 27.61 -2.27
C TYR A 147 -13.58 26.27 -2.83
N VAL A 148 -12.27 26.09 -2.95
CA VAL A 148 -11.68 24.78 -3.21
C VAL A 148 -11.17 24.18 -1.89
N ARG A 149 -11.55 22.92 -1.61
CA ARG A 149 -10.77 22.10 -0.65
C ARG A 149 -9.49 21.71 -1.36
N ALA A 150 -8.57 22.64 -1.47
CA ALA A 150 -7.28 22.45 -2.08
C ALA A 150 -6.21 22.71 -1.02
N VAL A 151 -5.11 21.98 -1.10
CA VAL A 151 -3.96 22.24 -0.26
C VAL A 151 -2.88 22.83 -1.14
N GLN A 152 -2.24 23.88 -0.63
CA GLN A 152 -1.15 24.56 -1.31
C GLN A 152 0.05 23.62 -1.42
N ILE A 153 0.57 23.49 -2.64
CA ILE A 153 1.76 22.71 -2.96
C ILE A 153 2.95 23.32 -2.21
N GLN A 154 3.44 22.67 -1.16
CA GLN A 154 4.79 22.95 -0.68
C GLN A 154 5.75 22.22 -1.62
N ASN A 155 6.37 22.99 -2.53
CA ASN A 155 7.49 22.50 -3.33
C ASN A 155 8.48 21.78 -2.43
N GLY A 156 8.78 20.52 -2.75
CA GLY A 156 9.53 19.55 -1.96
C GLY A 156 10.92 20.00 -1.56
N ARG A 157 11.02 20.93 -0.61
CA ARG A 157 12.21 21.11 0.20
C ARG A 157 12.12 20.09 1.32
N ARG A 158 12.93 19.03 1.21
CA ARG A 158 13.45 18.28 2.36
C ARG A 158 13.82 19.29 3.44
N GLN A 159 12.98 19.44 4.46
CA GLN A 159 13.45 19.91 5.76
C GLN A 159 13.74 18.65 6.58
N VAL A 160 14.93 18.10 6.33
CA VAL A 160 15.62 17.31 7.36
C VAL A 160 15.89 18.30 8.48
N GLY A 161 15.00 18.35 9.46
CA GLY A 161 15.21 19.05 10.71
C GLY A 161 16.36 18.39 11.44
N GLN A 162 17.56 18.97 11.28
CA GLN A 162 18.61 18.88 12.27
C GLN A 162 18.09 19.49 13.56
N ASN A 163 17.89 18.69 14.61
CA ASN A 163 17.84 19.19 15.98
C ASN A 163 19.19 18.87 16.63
N GLY A 164 20.04 19.89 16.68
CA GLY A 164 21.18 20.03 17.59
C GLY A 164 20.98 21.29 18.41
#